data_AF-A0AAD5ABX3-F1
#
_entry.id   AF-A0AAD5ABX3-F1
#
_cell.length_a   1.000
_cell.length_b   1.000
_cell.length_c   1.000
_cell.angle_alpha   90.00
_cell.angle_beta   90.00
_cell.angle_gamma   90.00
#
_symmetry.space_group_name_H-M   'P 1'
#
loop_
_entity.id
_entity.type
_entity.pdbx_description
1 polymer ?
#
loop_
_entity_poly.entity_id
_entity_poly.type
_entity_poly.pdbx_seq_one_letter_code
_entity_poly.pdbx_strand_id
1 'polypeptide(L)'
;MVLPPTSSIHKDGATQLYKIPLNEVTLNFKGLQVVLNSIIKAMVPLLHIALLVLFVIIIYAIIGLELFIGKMHATCYMNGTRTLAEEDPSPCALSGHGRKCTVNGSTCRDGWQGPNNGITNFDNFLFAMLTVFQCITMEGWTEVLYWVNNCSTLESLHTAHP
;
A
#
# COMPACT_ATOMS: atom_id res chain seq x y z
N MET A 1 -71.15 -41.82 26.85
CA MET A 1 -70.09 -41.12 27.62
C MET A 1 -68.78 -41.37 26.89
N VAL A 2 -68.51 -40.57 25.87
CA VAL A 2 -67.74 -39.30 25.90
C VAL A 2 -66.24 -39.59 25.89
N LEU A 3 -65.67 -39.50 24.68
CA LEU A 3 -64.25 -39.32 24.40
C LEU A 3 -63.81 -37.91 24.84
N PRO A 4 -62.61 -37.72 25.39
CA PRO A 4 -62.10 -36.38 25.68
C PRO A 4 -61.48 -35.70 24.45
N PRO A 5 -61.42 -34.35 24.44
CA PRO A 5 -61.14 -33.52 23.27
C PRO A 5 -59.69 -33.01 23.25
N THR A 6 -59.17 -32.60 22.08
CA THR A 6 -58.12 -31.57 21.87
C THR A 6 -57.95 -31.39 20.35
N SER A 7 -57.66 -30.27 19.72
CA SER A 7 -57.71 -28.83 20.01
C SER A 7 -57.31 -28.12 18.69
N SER A 8 -58.10 -27.14 18.27
CA SER A 8 -57.73 -25.91 17.54
C SER A 8 -56.74 -25.96 16.35
N ILE A 9 -57.31 -25.83 15.15
CA ILE A 9 -56.70 -25.28 13.93
C ILE A 9 -56.54 -23.75 14.07
N HIS A 10 -55.37 -23.23 13.66
CA HIS A 10 -55.02 -21.85 13.23
C HIS A 10 -53.75 -21.34 13.92
N LYS A 11 -52.58 -21.43 13.24
CA LYS A 11 -51.48 -20.42 13.22
C LYS A 11 -50.46 -20.76 12.11
N ASP A 12 -50.84 -20.62 10.85
CA ASP A 12 -49.94 -20.84 9.70
C ASP A 12 -49.67 -19.51 8.98
N GLY A 13 -48.51 -18.91 9.26
CA GLY A 13 -48.03 -17.73 8.55
C GLY A 13 -46.71 -17.20 9.12
N ALA A 14 -46.64 -16.96 10.43
CA ALA A 14 -45.42 -16.48 11.09
C ALA A 14 -44.48 -17.62 11.52
N THR A 15 -45.00 -18.84 11.70
CA THR A 15 -44.28 -20.01 12.20
C THR A 15 -43.44 -20.74 11.14
N GLN A 16 -43.52 -20.32 9.86
CA GLN A 16 -42.73 -20.88 8.77
C GLN A 16 -41.36 -20.20 8.60
N LEU A 17 -41.19 -18.93 8.99
CA LEU A 17 -39.89 -18.25 8.88
C LEU A 17 -38.89 -18.64 9.98
N TYR A 18 -39.36 -19.14 11.12
CA TYR A 18 -38.49 -19.72 12.15
C TYR A 18 -38.03 -21.15 11.80
N LYS A 19 -38.66 -21.79 10.81
CA LYS A 19 -38.32 -23.12 10.30
C LYS A 19 -37.37 -23.07 9.10
N ILE A 20 -36.62 -21.97 8.89
CA ILE A 20 -35.43 -22.05 8.06
C ILE A 20 -34.52 -23.06 8.76
N PRO A 21 -34.30 -24.25 8.17
CA PRO A 21 -33.54 -25.28 8.85
C PRO A 21 -32.14 -24.72 9.09
N LEU A 22 -31.71 -24.66 10.35
CA LEU A 22 -30.31 -24.43 10.74
C LEU A 22 -29.33 -25.38 10.02
N ASN A 23 -29.85 -26.46 9.43
CA ASN A 23 -29.17 -27.39 8.56
C ASN A 23 -28.73 -26.73 7.24
N GLU A 24 -29.46 -25.76 6.68
CA GLU A 24 -29.02 -24.99 5.50
C GLU A 24 -27.85 -24.05 5.82
N VAL A 25 -27.88 -23.41 7.00
CA VAL A 25 -26.79 -22.53 7.48
C VAL A 25 -25.52 -23.33 7.81
N THR A 26 -25.66 -24.55 8.35
CA THR A 26 -24.52 -25.45 8.62
C THR A 26 -24.05 -26.24 7.39
N LEU A 27 -24.93 -26.49 6.40
CA LEU A 27 -24.53 -27.02 5.08
C LEU A 27 -23.69 -26.00 4.30
N ASN A 28 -23.95 -24.70 4.49
CA ASN A 28 -23.11 -23.64 3.92
C ASN A 28 -21.66 -23.67 4.44
N PHE A 29 -21.44 -24.17 5.66
CA PHE A 29 -20.11 -24.24 6.27
C PHE A 29 -19.31 -25.48 5.84
N LYS A 30 -19.98 -26.61 5.55
CA LYS A 30 -19.32 -27.84 5.06
C LYS A 30 -18.73 -27.69 3.66
N GLY A 31 -19.43 -26.98 2.77
CA GLY A 31 -18.92 -26.66 1.42
C GLY A 31 -17.72 -25.70 1.46
N LEU A 32 -17.81 -24.64 2.26
CA LEU A 32 -16.73 -23.67 2.44
C LEU A 32 -15.47 -24.30 3.03
N GLN A 33 -15.60 -25.26 3.95
CA GLN A 33 -14.45 -25.98 4.52
C GLN A 33 -13.68 -26.79 3.47
N VAL A 34 -14.36 -27.39 2.47
CA VAL A 34 -13.69 -28.09 1.36
C VAL A 34 -12.88 -27.10 0.51
N VAL A 35 -13.46 -25.93 0.26
CA VAL A 35 -12.79 -24.86 -0.50
C VAL A 35 -11.58 -24.31 0.29
N LEU A 36 -11.74 -23.99 1.58
CA LEU A 36 -10.65 -23.48 2.43
C LEU A 36 -9.50 -24.50 2.59
N ASN A 37 -9.81 -25.78 2.79
CA ASN A 37 -8.79 -26.83 2.86
C ASN A 37 -8.02 -26.98 1.54
N SER A 38 -8.69 -26.74 0.40
CA SER A 38 -8.06 -26.72 -0.91
C SER A 38 -7.14 -25.50 -1.08
N ILE A 39 -7.55 -24.32 -0.62
CA ILE A 39 -6.73 -23.09 -0.64
C ILE A 39 -5.49 -23.26 0.23
N ILE A 40 -5.63 -23.76 1.46
CA ILE A 40 -4.51 -23.94 2.40
C ILE A 40 -3.46 -24.90 1.82
N LYS A 41 -3.88 -26.00 1.19
CA LYS A 41 -2.95 -26.94 0.52
C LYS A 41 -2.20 -26.29 -0.65
N ALA A 42 -2.85 -25.38 -1.38
CA ALA A 42 -2.21 -24.63 -2.46
C ALA A 42 -1.25 -23.54 -1.96
N MET A 43 -1.46 -22.97 -0.76
CA MET A 43 -0.60 -21.93 -0.18
C MET A 43 0.80 -22.42 0.23
N VAL A 44 0.95 -23.70 0.59
CA VAL A 44 2.25 -24.26 1.03
C VAL A 44 3.36 -24.09 -0.02
N PRO A 45 3.19 -24.46 -1.31
CA PRO A 45 4.22 -24.21 -2.32
C PRO A 45 4.41 -22.72 -2.64
N LEU A 46 3.37 -21.90 -2.51
CA LEU A 46 3.45 -20.44 -2.71
C LEU A 46 4.30 -19.77 -1.63
N LEU A 47 4.36 -20.33 -0.41
CA LEU A 47 5.12 -19.78 0.70
C LEU A 47 6.63 -19.69 0.39
N HIS A 48 7.20 -20.68 -0.31
CA HIS A 48 8.62 -20.62 -0.69
C HIS A 48 8.93 -19.46 -1.65
N ILE A 49 8.03 -19.19 -2.60
CA ILE A 49 8.15 -18.07 -3.54
C ILE A 49 7.93 -16.76 -2.78
N ALA A 50 6.96 -16.70 -1.87
CA ALA A 50 6.70 -15.53 -1.04
C ALA A 50 7.92 -15.20 -0.14
N LEU A 51 8.59 -16.20 0.42
CA LEU A 51 9.82 -16.01 1.19
C LEU A 51 10.96 -15.44 0.33
N LEU A 52 11.11 -15.92 -0.91
CA LEU A 52 12.10 -15.38 -1.84
C LEU A 52 11.81 -13.91 -2.17
N VAL A 53 10.55 -13.58 -2.46
CA VAL A 53 10.13 -12.20 -2.75
C VAL A 53 10.33 -11.30 -1.54
N LEU A 54 9.98 -11.76 -0.34
CA LEU A 54 10.19 -11.02 0.91
C LEU A 54 11.68 -10.71 1.14
N PHE A 55 12.57 -11.68 0.90
CA PHE A 55 14.01 -11.48 1.02
C PHE A 55 14.52 -10.42 0.03
N VAL A 56 14.05 -10.47 -1.21
CA VAL A 56 14.37 -9.48 -2.25
C VAL A 56 13.87 -8.08 -1.86
N ILE A 57 12.65 -7.98 -1.30
CA ILE A 57 12.10 -6.71 -0.78
C ILE A 57 13.02 -6.11 0.29
N ILE A 58 13.50 -6.92 1.23
CA ILE A 58 14.38 -6.45 2.31
C ILE A 58 15.68 -5.88 1.73
N ILE A 59 16.32 -6.56 0.79
CA ILE A 59 17.56 -6.09 0.15
C ILE A 59 17.32 -4.75 -0.54
N TYR A 60 16.29 -4.63 -1.37
CA TYR A 60 16.01 -3.38 -2.08
C TYR A 60 15.57 -2.25 -1.15
N ALA A 61 14.88 -2.56 -0.05
CA ALA A 61 14.51 -1.56 0.96
C ALA A 61 15.75 -0.98 1.65
N ILE A 62 16.74 -1.80 2.00
CA ILE A 62 18.01 -1.33 2.59
C ILE A 62 18.77 -0.46 1.58
N ILE A 63 18.89 -0.91 0.32
CA ILE A 63 19.56 -0.13 -0.74
C ILE A 63 18.87 1.23 -0.93
N GLY A 64 17.53 1.24 -0.99
CA GLY A 64 16.76 2.47 -1.15
C GLY A 64 16.91 3.42 0.05
N LEU A 65 16.89 2.89 1.27
CA LEU A 65 17.09 3.65 2.51
C LEU A 65 18.45 4.37 2.49
N GLU A 66 19.54 3.65 2.23
CA GLU A 66 20.89 4.24 2.22
C GLU A 66 21.06 5.31 1.14
N LEU A 67 20.42 5.16 -0.02
CA LEU A 67 20.57 6.08 -1.15
C LEU A 67 19.66 7.31 -1.07
N PHE A 68 18.45 7.17 -0.54
CA PHE A 68 17.39 8.17 -0.69
C PHE A 68 16.85 8.73 0.64
N ILE A 69 17.50 8.42 1.77
CA ILE A 69 17.12 8.95 3.09
C ILE A 69 17.03 10.47 3.10
N GLY A 70 15.87 10.99 3.50
CA GLY A 70 15.59 12.41 3.66
C GLY A 70 15.50 13.20 2.36
N LYS A 71 15.81 12.59 1.20
CA LYS A 71 15.85 13.27 -0.08
C LYS A 71 14.43 13.61 -0.56
N MET A 72 13.48 12.70 -0.38
CA MET A 72 12.09 12.85 -0.85
C MET A 72 11.27 13.92 -0.11
N HIS A 73 11.85 14.59 0.89
CA HIS A 73 11.23 15.65 1.67
C HIS A 73 11.49 17.06 1.11
N ALA A 74 12.20 17.16 -0.02
CA ALA A 74 12.43 18.39 -0.75
C ALA A 74 11.36 18.64 -1.82
N THR A 75 10.69 19.80 -1.79
CA THR A 75 9.76 20.21 -2.87
C THR A 75 9.87 21.70 -3.19
N CYS A 76 9.15 22.14 -4.22
CA CYS A 76 9.15 23.52 -4.69
C CYS A 76 8.21 24.39 -3.86
N TYR A 77 8.78 25.34 -3.12
CA TYR A 77 8.05 26.37 -2.39
C TYR A 77 8.17 27.72 -3.09
N MET A 78 7.14 28.56 -2.97
CA MET A 78 7.22 29.95 -3.43
C MET A 78 8.18 30.76 -2.55
N ASN A 79 8.99 31.62 -3.15
CA ASN A 79 10.02 32.38 -2.45
C ASN A 79 9.37 33.40 -1.49
N GLY A 80 9.73 33.34 -0.22
CA GLY A 80 9.20 34.21 0.83
C GLY A 80 7.88 33.75 1.49
N THR A 81 7.26 32.66 1.02
CA THR A 81 6.07 32.05 1.66
C THR A 81 6.29 30.56 1.92
N ARG A 82 5.46 29.96 2.80
CA ARG A 82 5.46 28.50 3.06
C ARG A 82 4.43 27.76 2.20
N THR A 83 4.05 28.33 1.06
CA THR A 83 3.06 27.75 0.14
C THR A 83 3.75 26.93 -0.93
N LEU A 84 3.18 25.76 -1.23
CA LEU A 84 3.63 24.92 -2.34
C LEU A 84 3.44 25.69 -3.65
N ALA A 85 4.43 25.61 -4.54
CA ALA A 85 4.39 26.26 -5.85
C ALA A 85 3.57 25.48 -6.89
N GLU A 86 3.34 24.19 -6.63
CA GLU A 86 2.66 23.25 -7.53
C GLU A 86 1.44 22.66 -6.80
N GLU A 87 0.34 22.42 -7.53
CA GLU A 87 -0.87 21.77 -7.01
C GLU A 87 -0.63 20.29 -6.71
N ASP A 88 0.14 19.62 -7.58
CA ASP A 88 0.65 18.26 -7.40
C ASP A 88 2.15 18.32 -7.03
N PRO A 89 2.51 18.44 -5.74
CA PRO A 89 3.90 18.57 -5.32
C PRO A 89 4.68 17.30 -5.63
N SER A 90 5.82 17.49 -6.28
CA SER A 90 6.79 16.42 -6.55
C SER A 90 8.12 16.71 -5.86
N PRO A 91 8.95 15.67 -5.59
CA PRO A 91 10.29 15.88 -5.09
C PRO A 91 11.12 16.74 -6.05
N CYS A 92 11.99 17.58 -5.50
CA CYS A 92 12.98 18.34 -6.27
C CYS A 92 14.39 18.05 -5.77
N ALA A 93 15.41 18.32 -6.59
CA ALA A 93 16.80 18.21 -6.17
C ALA A 93 17.31 19.55 -5.65
N LEU A 94 17.81 19.58 -4.40
CA LEU A 94 18.48 20.77 -3.84
C LEU A 94 19.77 21.10 -4.59
N SER A 95 20.47 20.07 -5.10
CA SER A 95 21.72 20.20 -5.85
C SER A 95 21.92 18.96 -6.72
N GLY A 96 22.31 19.12 -7.98
CA GLY A 96 22.54 18.03 -8.93
C GLY A 96 21.69 18.10 -10.20
N HIS A 97 21.52 16.95 -10.85
CA HIS A 97 20.83 16.78 -12.13
C HIS A 97 19.33 16.43 -12.01
N GLY A 98 18.79 16.35 -10.79
CA GLY A 98 17.37 16.12 -10.58
C GLY A 98 16.49 17.31 -11.01
N ARG A 99 15.19 17.19 -10.74
CA ARG A 99 14.17 18.17 -11.16
C ARG A 99 14.44 19.52 -10.47
N LYS A 100 14.52 20.56 -11.29
CA LYS A 100 14.54 21.96 -10.82
C LYS A 100 13.15 22.55 -10.89
N CYS A 101 12.83 23.44 -9.95
CA CYS A 101 11.57 24.16 -9.95
C CYS A 101 11.53 25.13 -11.15
N THR A 102 10.50 25.01 -11.99
CA THR A 102 10.34 25.82 -13.20
C THR A 102 9.47 27.05 -12.99
N VAL A 103 8.74 27.10 -11.87
CA VAL A 103 7.86 28.23 -11.52
C VAL A 103 8.70 29.44 -11.12
N ASN A 104 8.38 30.61 -11.68
CA ASN A 104 9.09 31.85 -11.38
C ASN A 104 9.02 32.20 -9.90
N GLY A 105 10.18 32.46 -9.29
CA GLY A 105 10.26 32.76 -7.87
C GLY A 105 9.95 31.55 -6.98
N SER A 106 10.09 30.32 -7.45
CA SER A 106 10.07 29.12 -6.60
C SER A 106 11.49 28.65 -6.25
N THR A 107 11.65 28.07 -5.07
CA THR A 107 12.92 27.51 -4.58
C THR A 107 12.68 26.12 -4.03
N CYS A 108 13.56 25.17 -4.38
CA CYS A 108 13.56 23.84 -3.80
C CYS A 108 13.99 23.91 -2.33
N ARG A 109 13.16 23.43 -1.40
CA ARG A 109 13.47 23.37 0.03
C ARG A 109 12.97 22.08 0.65
N ASP A 110 13.70 21.63 1.66
CA ASP A 110 13.28 20.58 2.57
C ASP A 110 12.14 21.05 3.49
N GLY A 111 11.32 20.11 3.95
CA GLY A 111 10.22 20.35 4.89
C GLY A 111 8.84 19.96 4.37
N TRP A 112 8.79 19.30 3.21
CA TRP A 112 7.59 18.61 2.74
C TRP A 112 7.44 17.26 3.45
N GLN A 113 6.20 16.79 3.61
CA GLN A 113 5.94 15.48 4.22
C GLN A 113 6.36 14.32 3.30
N GLY A 114 6.55 14.57 2.00
CA GLY A 114 6.86 13.56 1.00
C GLY A 114 5.63 13.10 0.21
N PRO A 115 5.83 12.29 -0.84
CA PRO A 115 4.74 11.77 -1.67
C PRO A 115 3.73 10.95 -0.87
N ASN A 116 2.48 10.90 -1.33
CA ASN A 116 1.38 10.18 -0.66
C ASN A 116 1.28 10.51 0.84
N ASN A 117 1.36 11.81 1.17
CA ASN A 117 1.31 12.31 2.54
C ASN A 117 2.40 11.71 3.46
N GLY A 118 3.58 11.44 2.87
CA GLY A 118 4.73 10.88 3.57
C GLY A 118 4.71 9.37 3.76
N ILE A 119 3.85 8.62 3.06
CA ILE A 119 3.85 7.15 3.14
C ILE A 119 4.93 6.56 2.22
N THR A 120 5.06 7.11 1.01
CA THR A 120 5.98 6.59 -0.01
C THR A 120 7.32 7.32 0.09
N ASN A 121 8.17 6.83 0.98
CA ASN A 121 9.51 7.37 1.23
C ASN A 121 10.52 6.26 1.58
N PHE A 122 11.79 6.63 1.64
CA PHE A 122 12.90 5.76 2.00
C PHE A 122 13.61 6.24 3.28
N ASP A 123 12.89 6.83 4.23
CA ASP A 123 13.49 7.40 5.45
C ASP A 123 13.54 6.40 6.61
N ASN A 124 12.66 5.40 6.56
CA ASN A 124 12.58 4.35 7.56
C ASN A 124 12.51 2.98 6.87
N PHE A 125 13.01 1.95 7.54
CA PHE A 125 12.99 0.59 7.01
C PHE A 125 11.57 0.12 6.63
N LEU A 126 10.56 0.41 7.45
CA LEU A 126 9.18 0.00 7.18
C LEU A 126 8.57 0.74 5.97
N PHE A 127 8.78 2.05 5.85
CA PHE A 127 8.27 2.82 4.71
C PHE A 127 9.00 2.48 3.40
N ALA A 128 10.32 2.24 3.48
CA ALA A 128 11.09 1.73 2.36
C ALA A 128 10.56 0.35 1.90
N MET A 129 10.28 -0.54 2.84
CA MET A 129 9.69 -1.86 2.55
C MET A 129 8.32 -1.75 1.88
N LEU A 130 7.43 -0.88 2.38
CA LEU A 130 6.11 -0.63 1.79
C LEU A 130 6.22 -0.05 0.37
N THR A 131 7.14 0.88 0.17
CA THR A 131 7.40 1.50 -1.14
C THR A 131 7.92 0.47 -2.15
N VAL A 132 8.86 -0.40 -1.75
CA VAL A 132 9.37 -1.49 -2.60
C VAL A 132 8.28 -2.53 -2.88
N PHE A 133 7.46 -2.86 -1.88
CA PHE A 133 6.31 -3.75 -2.05
C PHE A 133 5.33 -3.19 -3.08
N GLN A 134 4.97 -1.91 -2.97
CA GLN A 134 4.13 -1.20 -3.94
C GLN A 134 4.70 -1.31 -5.37
N CYS A 135 6.02 -1.09 -5.53
CA CYS A 135 6.69 -1.23 -6.82
C CYS A 135 6.59 -2.66 -7.40
N ILE A 136 6.77 -3.70 -6.57
CA ILE A 136 6.71 -5.10 -7.03
C ILE A 136 5.29 -5.52 -7.38
N THR A 137 4.28 -4.96 -6.70
CA THR A 137 2.87 -5.19 -7.06
C THR A 137 2.44 -4.49 -8.36
N MET A 138 3.34 -3.74 -9.00
CA MET A 138 3.10 -3.00 -10.25
C MET A 138 2.01 -1.93 -10.14
N GLU A 139 1.74 -1.44 -8.94
CA GLU A 139 0.79 -0.37 -8.66
C GLU A 139 1.58 0.87 -8.23
N GLY A 140 1.40 2.00 -8.91
CA GLY A 140 2.14 3.24 -8.61
C GLY A 140 3.68 3.19 -8.80
N TRP A 141 4.24 2.12 -9.36
CA TRP A 141 5.70 1.95 -9.50
C TRP A 141 6.36 3.04 -10.37
N THR A 142 5.66 3.53 -11.40
CA THR A 142 6.16 4.61 -12.27
C THR A 142 6.28 5.93 -11.52
N GLU A 143 5.36 6.20 -10.59
CA GLU A 143 5.37 7.42 -9.79
C GLU A 143 6.58 7.43 -8.86
N VAL A 144 6.84 6.30 -8.19
CA VAL A 144 8.04 6.12 -7.36
C VAL A 144 9.31 6.33 -8.18
N LEU A 145 9.38 5.77 -9.39
CA LEU A 145 10.50 5.97 -10.31
C LEU A 145 10.71 7.47 -10.62
N TYR A 146 9.64 8.20 -10.95
CA TYR A 146 9.75 9.62 -11.26
C TYR A 146 10.15 10.45 -10.03
N TRP A 147 9.65 10.11 -8.84
CA TRP A 147 10.04 10.76 -7.60
C TRP A 147 11.52 10.56 -7.28
N VAL A 148 12.02 9.33 -7.42
CA VAL A 148 13.44 9.01 -7.27
C VAL A 148 14.28 9.80 -8.28
N ASN A 149 13.87 9.81 -9.55
CA ASN A 149 14.58 10.55 -10.59
C ASN A 149 14.63 12.05 -10.31
N ASN A 150 13.51 12.65 -9.92
CA ASN A 150 13.41 14.08 -9.65
C ASN A 150 14.23 14.50 -8.43
N CYS A 151 14.36 13.60 -7.47
CA CYS A 151 15.10 13.81 -6.23
C CYS A 151 16.58 13.41 -6.34
N SER A 152 16.96 12.70 -7.41
CA SER A 152 18.29 12.14 -7.55
C SER A 152 19.35 13.25 -7.55
N THR A 153 20.16 13.24 -6.49
CA THR A 153 21.38 14.03 -6.39
C THR A 153 22.55 13.12 -6.72
N LEU A 154 22.57 12.52 -7.91
CA LEU A 154 23.79 11.86 -8.38
C LEU A 154 24.86 12.96 -8.46
N GLU A 155 25.60 13.11 -7.36
CA GLU A 155 26.90 13.71 -7.35
C GLU A 155 27.69 12.91 -8.36
N SER A 156 28.12 13.64 -9.38
CA SER A 156 29.12 13.26 -10.33
C SER A 156 30.22 12.42 -9.65
N LEU A 157 30.24 11.13 -9.96
CA LEU A 157 31.45 10.30 -9.99
C LEU A 157 32.42 10.80 -11.10
N HIS A 158 32.42 12.11 -11.37
CA HIS A 158 33.10 12.79 -12.45
C HIS A 158 33.64 14.18 -12.09
N THR A 159 33.57 14.64 -10.84
CA THR A 159 34.16 15.93 -10.42
C THR A 159 35.05 15.86 -9.17
N ALA A 160 35.50 14.67 -8.76
CA ALA A 160 36.61 14.53 -7.81
C ALA A 160 37.95 14.38 -8.56
N HIS A 161 38.32 15.41 -9.33
CA HIS A 161 39.69 15.74 -9.75
C HIS A 161 39.71 17.22 -10.11
N PRO A 162 40.69 17.99 -9.61
CA PRO A 162 42.03 18.04 -10.24
C PRO A 162 43.04 17.09 -9.62
#